data_AF-A0AAV9VHB0-F1
#
_entry.id   AF-A0AAV9VHB0-F1
#
_cell.length_a   1.000
_cell.length_b   1.000
_cell.length_c   1.000
_cell.angle_alpha   90.00
_cell.angle_beta   90.00
_cell.angle_gamma   90.00
#
_symmetry.space_group_name_H-M   'P 1'
#
loop_
_entity.id
_entity.type
_entity.pdbx_description
1 polymer ?
#
loop_
_entity_poly.entity_id
_entity_poly.type
_entity_poly.pdbx_seq_one_letter_code
_entity_poly.pdbx_strand_id
1 'polypeptide(L)'
;MASEDAVRTRILNHMNKDHVYDSKLYLIHRLSYPKTLLLPSDPADVRLSDIQTTHLTVTIDGVSKDIPFNPPMDSLSDSRVRLVDMTKQAEAALRVDRDMVSIRPVYLPPRGVGEWTLLFTMLSCMYLLFNPSTLQPGGLVYSTILKDYPGIADAMYKQAWWGYWVLVLCHIGETLWFCFGVLGKFWEVPGIDTGTAALWTVDVAIHGYYALNKWKRMVKRQSKKNGKKDH
;
A
#
# COMPACT_ATOMS: atom_id res chain seq x y z
N MET A 1 -19.47 -42.66 -4.43
CA MET A 1 -19.60 -41.19 -4.49
C MET A 1 -19.44 -40.67 -3.09
N ALA A 2 -18.63 -39.63 -2.85
CA ALA A 2 -18.64 -38.99 -1.53
C ALA A 2 -20.05 -38.44 -1.27
N SER A 3 -20.60 -38.63 -0.07
CA SER A 3 -21.87 -37.99 0.32
C SER A 3 -21.74 -36.47 0.14
N GLU A 4 -22.80 -35.79 -0.28
CA GLU A 4 -22.82 -34.33 -0.38
C GLU A 4 -22.38 -33.67 0.93
N ASP A 5 -22.70 -34.26 2.07
CA ASP A 5 -22.26 -33.78 3.39
C ASP A 5 -20.74 -33.84 3.57
N ALA A 6 -20.08 -34.86 2.99
CA ALA A 6 -18.62 -34.96 3.02
C ALA A 6 -17.97 -33.89 2.13
N VAL A 7 -18.58 -33.58 0.97
CA VAL A 7 -18.14 -32.50 0.08
C VAL A 7 -18.32 -31.15 0.76
N ARG A 8 -19.51 -30.88 1.34
CA ARG A 8 -19.82 -29.67 2.11
C ARG A 8 -18.80 -29.48 3.25
N THR A 9 -18.60 -30.50 4.08
CA THR A 9 -17.65 -30.45 5.20
C THR A 9 -16.24 -30.11 4.74
N ARG A 10 -15.78 -30.68 3.62
CA ARG A 10 -14.46 -30.37 3.05
C ARG A 10 -14.37 -28.92 2.59
N ILE A 11 -15.40 -28.39 1.94
CA ILE A 11 -15.46 -26.99 1.49
C ILE A 11 -15.39 -26.06 2.71
N LEU A 12 -16.23 -26.28 3.72
CA LEU A 12 -16.27 -25.46 4.93
C LEU A 12 -14.92 -25.44 5.65
N ASN A 13 -14.31 -26.62 5.84
CA ASN A 13 -13.00 -26.72 6.49
C ASN A 13 -11.90 -26.00 5.71
N HIS A 14 -11.87 -26.15 4.39
CA HIS A 14 -10.88 -25.46 3.56
C HIS A 14 -11.10 -23.94 3.56
N MET A 15 -12.35 -23.49 3.41
CA MET A 15 -12.69 -22.08 3.36
C MET A 15 -12.37 -21.37 4.69
N ASN A 16 -12.70 -21.99 5.82
CA ASN A 16 -12.41 -21.43 7.15
C ASN A 16 -10.94 -21.48 7.53
N LYS A 17 -10.15 -22.37 6.91
CA LYS A 17 -8.72 -22.47 7.19
C LYS A 17 -7.92 -21.49 6.34
N ASP A 18 -8.17 -21.44 5.03
CA ASP A 18 -7.29 -20.78 4.05
C ASP A 18 -7.95 -19.57 3.36
N HIS A 19 -9.27 -19.38 3.53
CA HIS A 19 -10.07 -18.38 2.79
C HIS A 19 -11.05 -17.57 3.68
N VAL A 20 -10.67 -17.31 4.93
CA VAL A 20 -11.44 -16.38 5.80
C VAL A 20 -11.53 -14.99 5.18
N TYR A 21 -10.46 -14.55 4.51
CA TYR A 21 -10.43 -13.30 3.73
C TYR A 21 -11.55 -13.24 2.68
N ASP A 22 -11.80 -14.34 1.95
CA ASP A 22 -12.83 -14.40 0.92
C ASP A 22 -14.23 -14.27 1.55
N SER A 23 -14.44 -14.89 2.72
CA SER A 23 -15.71 -14.78 3.46
C SER A 23 -15.99 -13.34 3.91
N LYS A 24 -14.95 -12.64 4.39
CA LYS A 24 -15.03 -11.21 4.73
C LYS A 24 -15.34 -10.34 3.50
N LEU A 25 -14.70 -10.63 2.36
CA LEU A 25 -15.00 -9.95 1.09
C LEU A 25 -16.46 -10.09 0.68
N TYR A 26 -17.04 -11.28 0.83
CA TYR A 26 -18.44 -11.51 0.46
C TYR A 26 -19.39 -10.67 1.31
N LEU A 27 -19.16 -10.60 2.63
CA LEU A 27 -19.95 -9.74 3.53
C LEU A 27 -19.87 -8.27 3.12
N ILE A 28 -18.67 -7.76 2.82
CA ILE A 28 -18.47 -6.37 2.42
C ILE A 28 -19.15 -6.10 1.08
N HIS A 29 -18.89 -6.93 0.07
CA HIS A 29 -19.35 -6.68 -1.29
C HIS A 29 -20.85 -6.90 -1.46
N ARG A 30 -21.42 -7.96 -0.87
CA ARG A 30 -22.81 -8.36 -1.10
C ARG A 30 -23.77 -7.80 -0.06
N LEU A 31 -23.31 -7.57 1.16
CA LEU A 31 -24.13 -7.11 2.28
C LEU A 31 -23.71 -5.74 2.82
N SER A 32 -22.80 -5.05 2.13
CA SER A 32 -22.36 -3.68 2.47
C SER A 32 -21.76 -3.53 3.88
N TYR A 33 -21.11 -4.58 4.40
CA TYR A 33 -20.29 -4.47 5.61
C TYR A 33 -19.13 -3.49 5.39
N PRO A 34 -18.61 -2.85 6.46
CA PRO A 34 -17.50 -1.90 6.32
C PRO A 34 -16.22 -2.61 5.89
N LYS A 35 -15.44 -1.96 5.01
CA LYS A 35 -14.14 -2.48 4.55
C LYS A 35 -13.12 -2.69 5.68
N THR A 36 -13.31 -2.01 6.81
CA THR A 36 -12.50 -2.19 8.02
C THR A 36 -12.49 -3.64 8.53
N LEU A 37 -13.48 -4.46 8.15
CA LEU A 37 -13.51 -5.89 8.46
C LEU A 37 -12.28 -6.64 7.91
N LEU A 38 -11.62 -6.12 6.85
CA LEU A 38 -10.39 -6.68 6.29
C LEU A 38 -9.14 -6.31 7.10
N LEU A 39 -9.23 -5.39 8.07
CA LEU A 39 -8.07 -4.97 8.84
C LEU A 39 -7.52 -6.15 9.68
N PRO A 40 -6.19 -6.33 9.75
CA PRO A 40 -5.60 -7.36 10.60
C PRO A 40 -5.92 -7.20 12.11
N SER A 41 -6.32 -6.00 12.53
CA SER A 41 -6.70 -5.68 13.90
C SER A 41 -8.20 -5.82 14.18
N ASP A 42 -9.00 -6.10 13.15
CA ASP A 42 -10.45 -6.25 13.32
C ASP A 42 -10.75 -7.54 14.11
N PRO A 43 -11.49 -7.45 15.22
CA PRO A 43 -11.71 -8.59 16.11
C PRO A 43 -12.85 -9.51 15.67
N ALA A 44 -13.57 -9.19 14.58
CA ALA A 44 -14.77 -9.93 14.20
C ALA A 44 -14.45 -11.39 13.86
N ASP A 45 -15.21 -12.30 14.47
CA ASP A 45 -15.12 -13.73 14.19
C ASP A 45 -15.96 -14.06 12.96
N VAL A 46 -15.29 -14.27 11.82
CA VAL A 46 -15.93 -14.54 10.53
C VAL A 46 -15.61 -15.96 10.09
N ARG A 47 -16.65 -16.74 9.83
CA ARG A 47 -16.55 -18.11 9.31
C ARG A 47 -17.67 -18.44 8.36
N LEU A 48 -17.34 -19.21 7.32
CA LEU A 48 -18.32 -19.88 6.48
C LEU A 48 -18.97 -21.02 7.29
N SER A 49 -20.26 -20.93 7.55
CA SER A 49 -21.00 -21.88 8.38
C SER A 49 -21.84 -22.88 7.60
N ASP A 50 -22.29 -22.52 6.40
CA ASP A 50 -22.96 -23.44 5.49
C ASP A 50 -22.73 -23.07 4.01
N ILE A 51 -22.92 -24.04 3.12
CA ILE A 51 -22.96 -23.83 1.68
C ILE A 51 -24.01 -24.76 1.04
N GLN A 52 -24.84 -24.15 0.20
CA GLN A 52 -25.89 -24.79 -0.60
C GLN A 52 -25.71 -24.42 -2.07
N THR A 53 -26.52 -24.98 -2.97
CA THR A 53 -26.44 -24.64 -4.40
C THR A 53 -26.92 -23.22 -4.71
N THR A 54 -27.80 -22.65 -3.88
CA THR A 54 -28.42 -21.34 -4.10
C THR A 54 -27.77 -20.20 -3.31
N HIS A 55 -27.10 -20.50 -2.20
CA HIS A 55 -26.48 -19.51 -1.33
C HIS A 55 -25.35 -20.12 -0.49
N LEU A 56 -24.54 -19.24 0.09
CA LEU A 56 -23.60 -19.56 1.15
C LEU A 56 -24.00 -18.82 2.41
N THR A 57 -23.74 -19.41 3.58
CA THR A 57 -24.01 -18.78 4.88
C THR A 57 -22.69 -18.46 5.56
N VAL A 58 -22.48 -17.18 5.87
CA VAL A 58 -21.36 -16.70 6.68
C VAL A 58 -21.87 -16.28 8.04
N THR A 59 -21.25 -16.79 9.09
CA THR A 59 -21.47 -16.32 10.45
C THR A 59 -20.43 -15.26 10.79
N ILE A 60 -20.90 -14.11 11.28
CA ILE A 60 -20.07 -13.04 11.83
C ILE A 60 -20.54 -12.74 13.25
N ASP A 61 -19.64 -12.86 14.23
CA ASP A 61 -19.93 -12.61 15.66
C ASP A 61 -21.19 -13.34 16.16
N GLY A 62 -21.36 -14.59 15.72
CA GLY A 62 -22.50 -15.45 16.08
C GLY A 62 -23.78 -15.22 15.26
N VAL A 63 -23.81 -14.22 14.36
CA VAL A 63 -24.96 -13.93 13.50
C VAL A 63 -24.75 -14.52 12.10
N SER A 64 -25.65 -15.40 11.67
CA SER A 64 -25.62 -15.99 10.32
C SER A 64 -26.20 -15.04 9.28
N LYS A 65 -25.54 -14.97 8.13
CA LYS A 65 -25.90 -14.16 6.96
C LYS A 65 -25.83 -15.00 5.70
N ASP A 66 -26.94 -15.02 4.96
CA ASP A 66 -27.01 -15.72 3.68
C ASP A 66 -26.62 -14.80 2.53
N ILE A 67 -25.76 -15.31 1.66
CA ILE A 67 -25.26 -14.62 0.48
C ILE A 67 -25.64 -15.46 -0.74
N PRO A 68 -26.57 -14.99 -1.58
CA PRO A 68 -27.07 -15.78 -2.70
C PRO A 68 -26.02 -15.91 -3.81
N PHE A 69 -26.00 -17.07 -4.45
CA PHE A 69 -25.31 -17.30 -5.71
C PHE A 69 -26.17 -16.79 -6.87
N ASN A 70 -25.56 -16.05 -7.79
CA ASN A 70 -26.22 -15.62 -9.02
C ASN A 70 -25.32 -15.86 -10.25
N PRO A 71 -25.66 -16.81 -11.14
CA PRO A 71 -26.75 -17.78 -11.00
C PRO A 71 -26.49 -18.81 -9.88
N PRO A 72 -27.50 -19.57 -9.44
CA PRO A 72 -27.31 -20.75 -8.60
C PRO A 72 -26.35 -21.76 -9.24
N MET A 73 -25.76 -22.63 -8.41
CA MET A 73 -24.96 -23.77 -8.87
C MET A 73 -25.84 -24.98 -9.18
N ASP A 74 -25.44 -25.81 -10.12
CA ASP A 74 -26.13 -27.07 -10.39
C ASP A 74 -25.78 -28.13 -9.34
N SER A 75 -24.54 -28.10 -8.83
CA SER A 75 -24.06 -29.02 -7.80
C SER A 75 -23.04 -28.36 -6.86
N LEU A 76 -22.80 -28.96 -5.69
CA LEU A 76 -21.70 -28.54 -4.81
C LEU A 76 -20.31 -28.76 -5.41
N SER A 77 -20.19 -29.56 -6.49
CA SER A 77 -18.91 -29.73 -7.18
C SER A 77 -18.46 -28.45 -7.92
N ASP A 78 -19.41 -27.56 -8.24
CA ASP A 78 -19.17 -26.27 -8.90
C ASP A 78 -18.74 -25.16 -7.93
N SER A 79 -18.80 -25.44 -6.62
CA SER A 79 -18.50 -24.48 -5.54
C SER A 79 -17.15 -23.80 -5.68
N ARG A 80 -16.11 -24.55 -6.07
CA ARG A 80 -14.77 -23.98 -6.24
C ARG A 80 -14.75 -22.87 -7.30
N VAL A 81 -15.34 -23.12 -8.46
CA VAL A 81 -15.39 -22.14 -9.56
C VAL A 81 -16.22 -20.93 -9.12
N ARG A 82 -17.39 -21.19 -8.53
CA ARG A 82 -18.30 -20.16 -8.05
C ARG A 82 -17.66 -19.23 -7.02
N LEU A 83 -16.98 -19.78 -6.02
CA LEU A 83 -16.33 -19.01 -4.96
C LEU A 83 -15.16 -18.19 -5.50
N VAL A 84 -14.32 -18.77 -6.37
CA VAL A 84 -13.23 -18.03 -7.03
C VAL A 84 -13.77 -16.84 -7.82
N ASP A 85 -14.85 -17.02 -8.57
CA ASP A 85 -15.46 -15.93 -9.34
C ASP A 85 -16.06 -14.85 -8.43
N MET A 86 -16.71 -15.25 -7.34
CA MET A 86 -17.21 -14.30 -6.34
C MET A 86 -16.09 -13.50 -5.69
N THR A 87 -14.96 -14.13 -5.36
CA THR A 87 -13.78 -13.44 -4.80
C THR A 87 -13.25 -12.43 -5.79
N LYS A 88 -13.04 -12.81 -7.06
CA LYS A 88 -12.55 -11.90 -8.11
C LYS A 88 -13.50 -10.71 -8.33
N GLN A 89 -14.80 -10.95 -8.34
CA GLN A 89 -15.80 -9.89 -8.46
C GLN A 89 -15.74 -8.92 -7.26
N ALA A 90 -15.61 -9.45 -6.04
CA ALA A 90 -15.52 -8.64 -4.84
C ALA A 90 -14.22 -7.82 -4.79
N GLU A 91 -13.07 -8.42 -5.10
CA GLU A 91 -11.78 -7.74 -5.18
C GLU A 91 -11.80 -6.60 -6.21
N ALA A 92 -12.34 -6.86 -7.40
CA ALA A 92 -12.47 -5.85 -8.45
C ALA A 92 -13.40 -4.70 -8.03
N ALA A 93 -14.56 -5.01 -7.43
CA ALA A 93 -15.52 -4.01 -6.99
C ALA A 93 -14.98 -3.14 -5.84
N LEU A 94 -14.27 -3.75 -4.89
CA LEU A 94 -13.75 -3.07 -3.71
C LEU A 94 -12.39 -2.42 -3.93
N ARG A 95 -11.72 -2.74 -5.06
CA ARG A 95 -10.34 -2.35 -5.41
C ARG A 95 -9.33 -2.76 -4.34
N VAL A 96 -9.49 -3.97 -3.82
CA VAL A 96 -8.60 -4.57 -2.83
C VAL A 96 -8.16 -5.93 -3.34
N ASP A 97 -6.99 -6.38 -2.92
CA ASP A 97 -6.54 -7.75 -3.16
C ASP A 97 -5.89 -8.32 -1.89
N ARG A 98 -5.75 -9.64 -1.85
CA ARG A 98 -5.17 -10.36 -0.70
C ARG A 98 -3.76 -9.88 -0.35
N ASP A 99 -2.96 -9.54 -1.37
CA ASP A 99 -1.61 -9.03 -1.20
C ASP A 99 -1.63 -7.68 -0.46
N MET A 100 -2.55 -6.80 -0.82
CA MET A 100 -2.73 -5.46 -0.24
C MET A 100 -3.12 -5.52 1.23
N VAL A 101 -4.05 -6.40 1.60
CA VAL A 101 -4.48 -6.60 3.01
C VAL A 101 -3.33 -7.11 3.88
N SER A 102 -2.41 -7.86 3.29
CA SER A 102 -1.28 -8.45 3.99
C SER A 102 -0.13 -7.46 4.26
N ILE A 103 -0.14 -6.30 3.58
CA ILE A 103 0.86 -5.24 3.75
C ILE A 103 0.69 -4.62 5.13
N ARG A 104 1.82 -4.37 5.79
CA ARG A 104 1.91 -3.64 7.06
C ARG A 104 2.73 -2.38 6.81
N PRO A 105 2.10 -1.24 6.50
CA PRO A 105 2.81 0.01 6.28
C PRO A 105 3.59 0.38 7.55
N VAL A 106 4.91 0.54 7.42
CA VAL A 106 5.78 0.97 8.50
C VAL A 106 6.76 1.99 7.95
N TYR A 107 7.12 2.99 8.74
CA TYR A 107 8.12 3.95 8.31
C TYR A 107 9.53 3.32 8.34
N LEU A 108 10.30 3.58 7.28
CA LEU A 108 11.67 3.10 7.16
C LEU A 108 12.62 4.30 7.13
N PRO A 109 13.35 4.60 8.21
CA PRO A 109 14.36 5.66 8.18
C PRO A 109 15.49 5.29 7.21
N PRO A 110 16.31 6.26 6.76
CA PRO A 110 17.50 5.99 5.96
C PRO A 110 18.42 4.98 6.64
N ARG A 111 18.88 3.96 5.90
CA ARG A 111 19.74 2.88 6.42
C ARG A 111 21.03 2.76 5.63
N GLY A 112 22.14 2.68 6.36
CA GLY A 112 23.47 2.49 5.79
C GLY A 112 24.02 3.74 5.13
N VAL A 113 25.33 3.71 4.85
CA VAL A 113 26.09 4.88 4.39
C VAL A 113 25.49 5.48 3.11
N GLY A 114 25.14 4.64 2.13
CA GLY A 114 24.63 5.12 0.84
C GLY A 114 23.33 5.95 0.94
N GLU A 115 22.38 5.55 1.79
CA GLU A 115 21.12 6.29 1.95
C GLU A 115 21.34 7.62 2.70
N TRP A 116 22.23 7.62 3.70
CA TRP A 116 22.62 8.83 4.41
C TRP A 116 23.40 9.80 3.52
N THR A 117 24.30 9.31 2.67
CA THR A 117 25.02 10.14 1.69
C THR A 117 24.06 10.77 0.69
N LEU A 118 23.06 10.02 0.22
CA LEU A 118 22.03 10.56 -0.68
C LEU A 118 21.21 11.65 -0.01
N LEU A 119 20.74 11.43 1.23
CA LEU A 119 20.02 12.44 2.02
C LEU A 119 20.86 13.70 2.20
N PHE A 120 22.12 13.56 2.61
CA PHE A 120 23.02 14.69 2.80
C PHE A 120 23.24 15.46 1.49
N THR A 121 23.41 14.76 0.38
CA THR A 121 23.58 15.37 -0.95
C THR A 121 22.33 16.16 -1.35
N MET A 122 21.14 15.58 -1.19
CA MET A 122 19.86 16.26 -1.48
C MET A 122 19.67 17.51 -0.61
N LEU A 123 19.91 17.42 0.70
CA LEU A 123 19.82 18.58 1.59
C LEU A 123 20.83 19.67 1.23
N SER A 124 22.04 19.28 0.84
CA SER A 124 23.07 20.22 0.39
C SER A 124 22.65 20.92 -0.90
N CYS A 125 22.12 20.19 -1.88
CA CYS A 125 21.58 20.77 -3.11
C CYS A 125 20.40 21.72 -2.83
N MET A 126 19.46 21.31 -1.97
CA MET A 126 18.35 22.16 -1.51
C MET A 126 18.88 23.43 -0.86
N TYR A 127 19.86 23.32 0.05
CA TYR A 127 20.45 24.48 0.70
C TYR A 127 21.01 25.48 -0.31
N LEU A 128 21.75 25.02 -1.34
CA LEU A 128 22.29 25.88 -2.39
C LEU A 128 21.20 26.58 -3.21
N LEU A 129 20.13 25.86 -3.55
CA LEU A 129 19.03 26.40 -4.34
C LEU A 129 18.17 27.41 -3.56
N PHE A 130 17.99 27.19 -2.26
CA PHE A 130 17.24 28.10 -1.38
C PHE A 130 18.09 29.28 -0.89
N ASN A 131 19.42 29.12 -0.84
CA ASN A 131 20.35 30.16 -0.41
C ASN A 131 21.43 30.42 -1.48
N PRO A 132 21.05 30.87 -2.69
CA PRO A 132 22.01 31.03 -3.79
C PRO A 132 23.07 32.09 -3.49
N SER A 133 22.82 33.03 -2.58
CA SER A 133 23.83 34.01 -2.11
C SER A 133 25.09 33.36 -1.53
N THR A 134 25.01 32.10 -1.07
CA THR A 134 26.18 31.35 -0.59
C THR A 134 27.19 31.04 -1.68
N LEU A 135 26.78 31.10 -2.96
CA LEU A 135 27.59 30.89 -4.16
C LEU A 135 28.26 32.19 -4.66
N GLN A 136 28.00 33.34 -4.04
CA GLN A 136 28.60 34.62 -4.41
C GLN A 136 29.82 34.95 -3.52
N PRO A 137 30.73 35.84 -3.94
CA PRO A 137 31.86 36.27 -3.11
C PRO A 137 31.43 36.71 -1.70
N GLY A 138 32.10 36.18 -0.68
CA GLY A 138 31.73 36.38 0.74
C GLY A 138 30.70 35.39 1.28
N GLY A 139 30.05 34.61 0.42
CA GLY A 139 29.17 33.50 0.80
C GLY A 139 29.95 32.29 1.33
N LEU A 140 29.30 31.48 2.18
CA LEU A 140 29.93 30.33 2.83
C LEU A 140 30.50 29.32 1.83
N VAL A 141 29.72 28.93 0.82
CA VAL A 141 30.09 27.90 -0.16
C VAL A 141 31.16 28.43 -1.12
N TYR A 142 31.02 29.68 -1.54
CA TYR A 142 32.03 30.35 -2.36
C TYR A 142 33.39 30.41 -1.64
N SER A 143 33.41 30.87 -0.39
CA SER A 143 34.65 31.08 0.36
C SER A 143 35.34 29.79 0.81
N THR A 144 34.60 28.69 0.98
CA THR A 144 35.14 27.42 1.49
C THR A 144 35.43 26.39 0.41
N ILE A 145 34.59 26.28 -0.63
CA ILE A 145 34.64 25.19 -1.62
C ILE A 145 34.99 25.73 -3.02
N LEU A 146 34.38 26.85 -3.44
CA LEU A 146 34.43 27.31 -4.83
C LEU A 146 35.35 28.53 -5.07
N LYS A 147 36.17 28.91 -4.09
CA LYS A 147 36.98 30.14 -4.12
C LYS A 147 37.89 30.19 -5.35
N ASP A 148 38.48 29.05 -5.70
CA ASP A 148 39.41 28.92 -6.83
C ASP A 148 38.68 28.67 -8.16
N TYR A 149 37.34 28.58 -8.13
CA TYR A 149 36.48 28.28 -9.28
C TYR A 149 35.34 29.29 -9.43
N PRO A 150 35.64 30.60 -9.56
CA PRO A 150 34.61 31.65 -9.61
C PRO A 150 33.63 31.49 -10.78
N GLY A 151 34.10 30.98 -11.93
CA GLY A 151 33.23 30.72 -13.09
C GLY A 151 32.19 29.63 -12.84
N ILE A 152 32.53 28.60 -12.06
CA ILE A 152 31.58 27.54 -11.68
C ILE A 152 30.55 28.10 -10.70
N ALA A 153 30.99 28.87 -9.71
CA ALA A 153 30.10 29.48 -8.72
C ALA A 153 29.08 30.43 -9.35
N ASP A 154 29.51 31.27 -10.30
CA ASP A 154 28.64 32.16 -11.06
C ASP A 154 27.64 31.40 -11.95
N ALA A 155 28.08 30.34 -12.63
CA ALA A 155 27.19 29.49 -13.41
C ALA A 155 26.11 28.82 -12.55
N MET A 156 26.49 28.28 -11.38
CA MET A 156 25.55 27.69 -10.42
C MET A 156 24.56 28.73 -9.90
N TYR A 157 25.03 29.94 -9.56
CA TYR A 157 24.17 31.03 -9.09
C TYR A 157 23.13 31.43 -10.13
N LYS A 158 23.54 31.60 -11.39
CA LYS A 158 22.64 31.93 -12.51
C LYS A 158 21.57 30.87 -12.73
N GLN A 159 21.91 29.60 -12.54
CA GLN A 159 20.97 28.48 -12.71
C GLN A 159 20.06 28.24 -11.49
N ALA A 160 20.44 28.74 -10.31
CA ALA A 160 19.78 28.39 -9.05
C ALA A 160 18.29 28.71 -9.03
N TRP A 161 17.87 29.85 -9.60
CA TRP A 161 16.44 30.22 -9.64
C TRP A 161 15.59 29.27 -10.48
N TRP A 162 16.08 28.87 -11.64
CA TRP A 162 15.39 27.88 -12.46
C TRP A 162 15.39 26.50 -11.78
N GLY A 163 16.54 26.09 -11.23
CA GLY A 163 16.68 24.83 -10.50
C GLY A 163 15.75 24.74 -9.28
N TYR A 164 15.58 25.86 -8.57
CA TYR A 164 14.65 25.98 -7.44
C TYR A 164 13.22 25.65 -7.85
N TRP A 165 12.69 26.31 -8.89
CA TRP A 165 11.31 26.08 -9.30
C TRP A 165 11.08 24.69 -9.87
N VAL A 166 12.04 24.15 -10.63
CA VAL A 166 11.98 22.76 -11.10
C VAL A 166 11.91 21.80 -9.92
N LEU A 167 12.80 21.96 -8.93
CA LEU A 167 12.81 21.13 -7.73
C LEU A 167 11.48 21.22 -6.98
N VAL A 168 11.01 22.44 -6.69
CA VAL A 168 9.76 22.67 -5.95
C VAL A 168 8.56 22.03 -6.67
N LEU A 169 8.43 22.24 -7.97
CA LEU A 169 7.31 21.69 -8.75
C LEU A 169 7.36 20.16 -8.80
N CYS A 170 8.54 19.58 -8.99
CA CYS A 170 8.73 18.13 -8.95
C CYS A 170 8.33 17.54 -7.60
N HIS A 171 8.82 18.10 -6.49
CA HIS A 171 8.53 17.59 -5.16
C HIS A 171 7.06 17.77 -4.79
N ILE A 172 6.43 18.90 -5.11
CA ILE A 172 4.99 19.08 -4.91
C ILE A 172 4.21 18.02 -5.70
N GLY A 173 4.53 17.83 -6.98
CA GLY A 173 3.87 16.82 -7.81
C GLY A 173 4.03 15.40 -7.26
N GLU A 174 5.23 15.04 -6.83
CA GLU A 174 5.53 13.74 -6.23
C GLU A 174 4.81 13.52 -4.90
N THR A 175 4.79 14.53 -4.02
CA THR A 175 4.08 14.47 -2.74
C THR A 175 2.57 14.36 -2.96
N LEU A 176 1.97 15.14 -3.85
CA LEU A 176 0.53 15.05 -4.15
C LEU A 176 0.19 13.69 -4.75
N TRP A 177 0.98 13.20 -5.71
CA TRP A 177 0.79 11.86 -6.27
C TRP A 177 0.94 10.77 -5.22
N PHE A 178 1.91 10.91 -4.30
CA PHE A 178 2.07 9.98 -3.20
C PHE A 178 0.86 9.97 -2.28
N CYS A 179 0.45 11.13 -1.76
CA CYS A 179 -0.65 11.24 -0.80
C CYS A 179 -1.96 10.71 -1.37
N PHE A 180 -2.34 11.15 -2.58
CA PHE A 180 -3.66 10.83 -3.13
C PHE A 180 -3.68 9.56 -3.97
N GLY A 181 -2.57 9.22 -4.63
CA GLY A 181 -2.52 8.09 -5.56
C GLY A 181 -1.91 6.82 -4.97
N VAL A 182 -0.81 6.94 -4.22
CA VAL A 182 -0.07 5.77 -3.71
C VAL A 182 -0.52 5.43 -2.30
N LEU A 183 -0.33 6.35 -1.36
CA LEU A 183 -0.67 6.22 0.05
C LEU A 183 -2.18 6.18 0.28
N GLY A 184 -2.95 6.96 -0.49
CA GLY A 184 -4.42 6.99 -0.40
C GLY A 184 -5.08 5.62 -0.57
N LYS A 185 -4.45 4.70 -1.29
CA LYS A 185 -4.92 3.30 -1.39
C LYS A 185 -4.90 2.57 -0.05
N PHE A 186 -3.93 2.90 0.81
CA PHE A 186 -3.68 2.20 2.07
C PHE A 186 -4.42 2.82 3.27
N TRP A 187 -5.20 3.89 3.07
CA TRP A 187 -5.91 4.57 4.15
C TRP A 187 -6.94 3.65 4.82
N GLU A 188 -7.79 3.00 4.02
CA GLU A 188 -8.84 2.13 4.56
C GLU A 188 -8.35 0.70 4.79
N VAL A 189 -7.63 0.12 3.84
CA VAL A 189 -7.14 -1.26 3.88
C VAL A 189 -5.76 -1.30 3.25
N PRO A 190 -4.73 -1.89 3.89
CA PRO A 190 -4.70 -2.54 5.20
C PRO A 190 -4.79 -1.56 6.38
N GLY A 191 -5.00 -0.27 6.14
CA GLY A 191 -4.97 0.77 7.14
C GLY A 191 -3.54 1.24 7.39
N ILE A 192 -3.36 2.56 7.44
CA ILE A 192 -2.11 3.19 7.86
C ILE A 192 -2.40 4.18 8.97
N ASP A 193 -1.59 4.17 10.03
CA ASP A 193 -1.72 5.15 11.08
C ASP A 193 -1.26 6.53 10.59
N THR A 194 -1.90 7.58 11.12
CA THR A 194 -1.64 8.97 10.72
C THR A 194 -0.17 9.36 10.91
N GLY A 195 0.51 8.83 11.94
CA GLY A 195 1.92 9.12 12.21
C GLY A 195 2.83 8.57 11.12
N THR A 196 2.68 7.29 10.78
CA THR A 196 3.42 6.64 9.69
C THR A 196 3.11 7.29 8.34
N ALA A 197 1.84 7.63 8.07
CA ALA A 197 1.44 8.35 6.87
C ALA A 197 2.12 9.73 6.77
N ALA A 198 2.18 10.48 7.87
CA ALA A 198 2.85 11.77 7.94
C ALA A 198 4.36 11.63 7.71
N LEU A 199 5.01 10.65 8.35
CA LEU A 199 6.45 10.39 8.17
C LEU A 199 6.80 10.09 6.71
N TRP A 200 6.02 9.22 6.05
CA TRP A 200 6.23 8.94 4.63
C TRP A 200 5.97 10.15 3.74
N THR A 201 4.95 10.96 4.05
CA THR A 201 4.62 12.17 3.30
C THR A 201 5.76 13.20 3.38
N VAL A 202 6.29 13.43 4.59
CA VAL A 202 7.45 14.31 4.81
C VAL A 202 8.69 13.77 4.09
N ASP A 203 8.92 12.45 4.16
CA ASP A 203 10.06 11.82 3.51
C ASP A 203 10.00 11.95 1.99
N VAL A 204 8.81 11.85 1.37
CA VAL A 204 8.62 12.13 -0.07
C VAL A 204 8.75 13.62 -0.36
N ALA A 205 8.27 14.52 0.50
CA ALA A 205 8.46 15.96 0.30
C ALA A 205 9.94 16.36 0.31
N ILE A 206 10.80 15.67 1.08
CA ILE A 206 12.23 15.96 1.18
C ILE A 206 13.05 15.20 0.12
N HIS A 207 12.79 13.91 -0.08
CA HIS A 207 13.61 13.04 -0.95
C HIS A 207 12.99 12.72 -2.31
N GLY A 208 11.72 13.09 -2.50
CA GLY A 208 11.01 12.90 -3.75
C GLY A 208 10.92 11.43 -4.18
N TYR A 209 11.24 11.20 -5.46
CA TYR A 209 11.27 9.89 -6.11
C TYR A 209 12.02 8.79 -5.32
N TYR A 210 13.07 9.15 -4.57
CA TYR A 210 13.82 8.17 -3.80
C TYR A 210 12.98 7.55 -2.68
N ALA A 211 12.24 8.36 -1.92
CA ALA A 211 11.32 7.87 -0.89
C ALA A 211 10.18 7.06 -1.50
N LEU A 212 9.66 7.45 -2.67
CA LEU A 212 8.68 6.66 -3.42
C LEU A 212 9.20 5.25 -3.76
N ASN A 213 10.44 5.14 -4.21
CA ASN A 213 11.05 3.84 -4.48
C ASN A 213 11.30 3.02 -3.21
N LYS A 214 11.63 3.68 -2.10
CA LYS A 214 11.75 3.03 -0.79
C LYS A 214 10.40 2.44 -0.36
N TRP A 215 9.31 3.19 -0.50
CA TRP A 215 7.94 2.69 -0.27
C TRP A 215 7.61 1.49 -1.16
N LYS A 216 7.81 1.60 -2.48
CA LYS A 216 7.54 0.52 -3.44
C LYS A 216 8.34 -0.75 -3.11
N ARG A 217 9.60 -0.61 -2.69
CA ARG A 217 10.44 -1.74 -2.25
C ARG A 217 9.90 -2.39 -0.98
N MET A 218 9.43 -1.60 0.00
CA MET A 218 8.79 -2.13 1.22
C MET A 218 7.56 -2.97 0.87
N VAL A 219 6.62 -2.39 0.12
CA VAL A 219 5.40 -3.06 -0.34
C VAL A 219 5.73 -4.37 -1.06
N LYS A 220 6.65 -4.32 -2.04
CA LYS A 220 7.07 -5.49 -2.81
C LYS A 220 7.72 -6.58 -1.93
N ARG A 221 8.51 -6.19 -0.92
CA ARG A 221 9.14 -7.15 0.02
C ARG A 221 8.10 -7.84 0.91
N GLN A 222 7.08 -7.11 1.34
CA GLN A 222 6.03 -7.66 2.19
C GLN A 222 5.10 -8.59 1.41
N SER A 223 4.63 -8.19 0.22
CA SER A 223 3.84 -9.06 -0.67
C SER A 223 4.58 -10.36 -0.97
N LYS A 224 5.88 -10.32 -1.33
CA LYS A 224 6.68 -11.53 -1.55
C LYS A 224 6.85 -12.43 -0.33
N LYS A 225 6.94 -11.86 0.87
CA LYS A 225 7.10 -12.64 2.11
C LYS A 225 5.82 -13.40 2.44
N ASN A 226 4.67 -12.83 2.11
CA ASN A 226 3.38 -13.43 2.38
C ASN A 226 3.00 -14.47 1.30
N GLY A 227 3.23 -14.18 0.01
CA GLY A 227 3.00 -15.15 -1.06
C GLY A 227 3.86 -16.42 -0.99
N LYS A 228 4.98 -16.41 -0.25
CA LYS A 228 5.79 -17.61 0.03
C LYS A 228 5.22 -18.51 1.15
N LYS A 229 4.25 -18.03 1.93
CA LYS A 229 3.61 -18.83 2.99
C LYS A 229 2.38 -19.60 2.51
N ASP A 230 1.82 -19.20 1.37
CA ASP A 230 0.59 -19.76 0.80
C ASP A 230 0.86 -20.81 -0.31
N HIS A 231 2.12 -21.26 -0.45
CA HIS A 231 2.59 -22.34 -1.32
C HIS A 231 3.34 -23.39 -0.51
#